data_AF-A0AAW0QLM5-F1
#
_entry.id   AF-A0AAW0QLM5-F1
#
_cell.length_a   1.000
_cell.length_b   1.000
_cell.length_c   1.000
_cell.angle_alpha   90.00
_cell.angle_beta   90.00
_cell.angle_gamma   90.00
#
_symmetry.space_group_name_H-M   'P 1'
#
loop_
_entity.id
_entity.type
_entity.pdbx_description
1 polymer ?
#
loop_
_entity_poly.entity_id
_entity_poly.type
_entity_poly.pdbx_seq_one_letter_code
_entity_poly.pdbx_strand_id
1 'polypeptide(L)'
;MSLRMAAFKKASSSFHDFLVSILETSVTKRDARAYINKFAPLLERKRIGFKQQISKPAAKDSPQGIQEDGQDESTQSTAQQPLYVAIVKFRAPQEADDSTILGVAKSLSALKTLGLISIVVVDCDGVAGTDSERRHAIDTQANRIAEAIDCFDEEGAVVLGTPLTIGDSVGKGTSPYVSEDLFVTDSSSLLQSLQDDIIPVIPSVGETEQSIAYKCVDANDAVLALTRQLSGLQFLGQPMEDKHILQRLKATEVYRLIILDPVGGVPATNRATGRYMFLNLEQEYEEVTQSLTDSSKTSGTMQENQHHLRNAQLARKALSLLPPTSSAIITTPKDAANERPQEEADSGWPYVGTRRKLNPLIHNLLTDKPAQSSSLPSGRFTPVMSSDGAAQLGSSTTLAKRGMHVTILPDPRISMWQPPQPGEPRLRLTDASVDLPRLVHLINDSFGRKLDVEHYLKRVEENLAGIIIAGEYEGGAILTWERPFDADATGDIDPSRLVPYLDKFAVLRKSQGAGGVADIVFNTMVRDCFPYGVCWRSRKDNPVNKWYHERSAGSLKIRDMNWAMFWTTPDLALDEQKFRDYESVCRGVEPSWADKKHVVD
;
A
#
# COMPACT_ATOMS: atom_id res chain seq x y z
N MET A 1 8.43 42.61 14.37
CA MET A 1 7.11 42.50 13.68
C MET A 1 7.22 41.88 12.29
N SER A 2 8.21 42.26 11.46
CA SER A 2 8.41 41.73 10.10
C SER A 2 8.64 40.20 10.02
N LEU A 3 9.48 39.64 10.90
CA LEU A 3 9.72 38.18 11.00
C LEU A 3 8.47 37.36 11.40
N ARG A 4 7.58 37.93 12.23
CA ARG A 4 6.31 37.29 12.64
C ARG A 4 5.31 37.22 11.48
N MET A 5 5.26 38.24 10.63
CA MET A 5 4.39 38.22 9.44
C MET A 5 4.94 37.30 8.35
N ALA A 6 6.26 37.19 8.18
CA ALA A 6 6.88 36.25 7.26
C ALA A 6 6.62 34.79 7.66
N ALA A 7 6.81 34.44 8.94
CA ALA A 7 6.51 33.10 9.46
C ALA A 7 5.01 32.75 9.35
N PHE A 8 4.11 33.71 9.60
CA PHE A 8 2.67 33.48 9.47
C PHE A 8 2.24 33.32 8.00
N LYS A 9 2.82 34.09 7.07
CA LYS A 9 2.60 33.92 5.62
C LYS A 9 3.11 32.56 5.12
N LYS A 10 4.27 32.11 5.61
CA LYS A 10 4.91 30.85 5.19
C LYS A 10 4.20 29.62 5.78
N ALA A 11 3.76 29.66 7.04
CA ALA A 11 2.91 28.63 7.63
C ALA A 11 1.52 28.54 6.93
N SER A 12 0.97 29.68 6.51
CA SER A 12 -0.24 29.72 5.69
C SER A 12 -0.01 29.15 4.28
N SER A 13 1.19 29.29 3.72
CA SER A 13 1.58 28.69 2.43
C SER A 13 1.69 27.17 2.54
N SER A 14 2.42 26.66 3.55
CA SER A 14 2.56 25.22 3.79
C SER A 14 1.22 24.52 4.02
N PHE A 15 0.31 25.13 4.80
CA PHE A 15 -1.03 24.59 4.99
C PHE A 15 -1.91 24.69 3.73
N HIS A 16 -1.73 25.73 2.93
CA HIS A 16 -2.39 25.86 1.63
C HIS A 16 -1.88 24.79 0.65
N ASP A 17 -0.57 24.52 0.60
CA ASP A 17 0.02 23.47 -0.23
C ASP A 17 -0.39 22.06 0.24
N PHE A 18 -0.53 21.86 1.56
CA PHE A 18 -1.18 20.68 2.15
C PHE A 18 -2.63 20.51 1.68
N LEU A 19 -3.45 21.57 1.75
CA LEU A 19 -4.83 21.51 1.27
C LEU A 19 -4.88 21.29 -0.25
N VAL A 20 -4.02 21.93 -1.02
CA VAL A 20 -3.93 21.75 -2.47
C VAL A 20 -3.53 20.32 -2.81
N SER A 21 -2.51 19.74 -2.18
CA SER A 21 -2.12 18.34 -2.40
C SER A 21 -3.22 17.33 -2.03
N ILE A 22 -4.01 17.61 -0.99
CA ILE A 22 -5.20 16.82 -0.63
C ILE A 22 -6.33 17.01 -1.64
N LEU A 23 -6.53 18.22 -2.16
CA LEU A 23 -7.55 18.51 -3.18
C LEU A 23 -7.15 17.98 -4.56
N GLU A 24 -5.87 17.89 -4.85
CA GLU A 24 -5.31 17.35 -6.09
C GLU A 24 -5.38 15.83 -6.12
N THR A 25 -5.21 15.18 -4.97
CA THR A 25 -5.43 13.74 -4.84
C THR A 25 -6.94 13.46 -4.84
N SER A 26 -7.42 12.52 -5.68
CA SER A 26 -8.83 12.14 -5.72
C SER A 26 -9.19 11.27 -4.51
N VAL A 27 -9.02 11.82 -3.30
CA VAL A 27 -9.19 11.17 -2.01
C VAL A 27 -10.67 11.08 -1.69
N THR A 28 -11.15 9.88 -1.33
CA THR A 28 -12.54 9.76 -0.90
C THR A 28 -12.72 10.34 0.50
N LYS A 29 -13.95 10.74 0.87
CA LYS A 29 -14.27 11.21 2.23
C LYS A 29 -13.85 10.21 3.32
N ARG A 30 -13.85 8.90 3.01
CA ARG A 30 -13.42 7.84 3.92
C ARG A 30 -11.90 7.85 4.09
N ASP A 31 -11.16 7.94 2.99
CA ASP A 31 -9.69 7.99 2.99
C ASP A 31 -9.20 9.22 3.78
N ALA A 32 -9.78 10.40 3.52
CA ALA A 32 -9.44 11.63 4.24
C ALA A 32 -9.72 11.51 5.76
N ARG A 33 -10.85 10.92 6.15
CA ARG A 33 -11.17 10.66 7.57
C ARG A 33 -10.20 9.69 8.21
N ALA A 34 -9.81 8.62 7.51
CA ALA A 34 -8.85 7.65 8.01
C ALA A 34 -7.48 8.28 8.25
N TYR A 35 -7.00 9.09 7.29
CA TYR A 35 -5.76 9.85 7.43
C TYR A 35 -5.83 10.86 8.59
N ILE A 36 -6.87 11.70 8.64
CA ILE A 36 -7.04 12.72 9.71
C ILE A 36 -7.07 12.06 11.08
N ASN A 37 -7.85 11.00 11.27
CA ASN A 37 -7.94 10.33 12.57
C ASN A 37 -6.58 9.76 13.03
N LYS A 38 -5.71 9.38 12.08
CA LYS A 38 -4.40 8.81 12.38
C LYS A 38 -3.32 9.88 12.60
N PHE A 39 -3.27 10.90 11.75
CA PHE A 39 -2.16 11.87 11.71
C PHE A 39 -2.49 13.24 12.31
N ALA A 40 -3.76 13.66 12.37
CA ALA A 40 -4.13 14.97 12.93
C ALA A 40 -3.72 15.15 14.40
N PRO A 41 -3.84 14.14 15.28
CA PRO A 41 -3.38 14.27 16.66
C PRO A 41 -1.87 14.60 16.77
N LEU A 42 -1.05 14.06 15.86
CA LEU A 42 0.39 14.36 15.78
C LEU A 42 0.63 15.80 15.31
N LEU A 43 -0.10 16.23 14.28
CA LEU A 43 -0.01 17.59 13.73
C LEU A 43 -0.48 18.65 14.75
N GLU A 44 -1.49 18.34 15.57
CA GLU A 44 -1.97 19.20 16.64
C GLU A 44 -0.96 19.33 17.79
N ARG A 45 -0.30 18.23 18.18
CA ARG A 45 0.81 18.28 19.15
C ARG A 45 1.92 19.21 18.69
N LYS A 46 2.31 19.16 17.41
CA LYS A 46 3.31 20.07 16.83
C LYS A 46 2.90 21.54 16.98
N ARG A 47 1.63 21.86 16.69
CA ARG A 47 1.10 23.23 16.86
C ARG A 47 1.09 23.70 18.31
N ILE A 48 0.84 22.81 19.28
CA ILE A 48 0.81 23.16 20.71
C ILE A 48 2.23 23.35 21.26
N GLY A 49 3.18 22.49 20.88
CA GLY A 49 4.60 22.63 21.24
C GLY A 49 5.20 23.95 20.74
N PHE A 50 4.87 24.34 19.51
CA PHE A 50 5.28 25.63 18.94
C PHE A 50 4.71 26.83 19.72
N LYS A 51 3.45 26.76 20.19
CA LYS A 51 2.85 27.81 21.04
C LYS A 51 3.47 27.89 22.43
N GLN A 52 3.90 26.77 23.02
CA GLN A 52 4.58 26.74 24.31
C GLN A 52 6.02 27.27 24.23
N GLN A 53 6.74 27.03 23.13
CA GLN A 53 8.08 27.61 22.94
C GLN A 53 8.03 29.14 22.73
N ILE A 54 7.00 29.67 22.08
CA ILE A 54 6.83 31.11 21.85
C ILE A 54 6.41 31.87 23.13
N SER A 55 5.93 31.16 24.15
CA SER A 55 5.41 31.76 25.39
C SER A 55 6.34 31.69 26.60
N LYS A 56 7.59 31.20 26.46
CA LYS A 56 8.61 31.36 27.52
C LYS A 56 9.10 32.82 27.57
N PRO A 57 8.81 33.60 28.64
CA PRO A 57 9.46 34.88 28.83
C PRO A 57 10.90 34.63 29.32
N ALA A 58 11.86 35.39 28.81
CA ALA A 58 13.21 35.40 29.35
C ALA A 58 13.16 35.76 30.85
N ALA A 59 13.63 34.85 31.70
CA ALA A 59 13.72 35.05 33.14
C ALA A 59 14.70 36.19 33.43
N LYS A 60 14.21 37.24 34.10
CA LYS A 60 15.03 38.22 34.81
C LYS A 60 15.11 37.80 36.28
N ASP A 61 16.33 37.77 36.79
CA ASP A 61 16.67 37.58 38.20
C ASP A 61 15.95 38.58 39.12
N SER A 62 15.32 38.08 40.18
CA SER A 62 15.32 38.63 41.56
C SER A 62 14.58 37.69 42.53
N PRO A 63 14.95 37.65 43.84
CA PRO A 63 14.61 36.55 44.74
C PRO A 63 13.44 36.82 45.72
N GLN A 64 13.02 35.74 46.37
CA GLN A 64 12.19 35.60 47.59
C GLN A 64 10.66 35.42 47.44
N GLY A 65 10.17 34.35 48.10
CA GLY A 65 8.76 34.12 48.42
C GLY A 65 8.45 32.64 48.64
N ILE A 66 8.74 32.13 49.84
CA ILE A 66 8.33 30.79 50.30
C ILE A 66 6.80 30.76 50.41
N GLN A 67 6.13 29.82 49.73
CA GLN A 67 4.87 29.25 50.18
C GLN A 67 4.69 27.85 49.57
N GLU A 68 4.66 26.86 50.46
CA GLU A 68 4.36 25.46 50.22
C GLU A 68 2.84 25.21 50.13
N ASP A 69 2.54 24.03 49.59
CA ASP A 69 1.32 23.23 49.64
C ASP A 69 0.19 23.44 48.63
N GLY A 70 -0.08 22.33 47.92
CA GLY A 70 -1.22 22.12 47.03
C GLY A 70 -0.92 21.13 45.90
N GLN A 71 -0.42 19.93 46.23
CA GLN A 71 -0.31 18.81 45.28
C GLN A 71 -1.70 18.34 44.85
N ASP A 72 -2.03 18.52 43.57
CA ASP A 72 -2.96 17.68 42.85
C ASP A 72 -2.23 17.16 41.59
N GLU A 73 -1.39 16.14 41.79
CA GLU A 73 -0.90 15.31 40.68
C GLU A 73 -2.06 14.43 40.18
N SER A 74 -2.90 14.98 39.30
CA SER A 74 -3.69 14.15 38.41
C SER A 74 -2.73 13.51 37.39
N THR A 75 -2.27 12.30 37.71
CA THR A 75 -1.57 11.39 36.80
C THR A 75 -2.52 10.97 35.68
N GLN A 76 -2.76 11.88 34.72
CA GLN A 76 -3.23 11.49 33.40
C GLN A 76 -2.03 10.87 32.68
N SER A 77 -1.96 9.54 32.68
CA SER A 77 -1.11 8.80 31.75
C SER A 77 -1.61 9.09 30.32
N THR A 78 -1.21 10.22 29.75
CA THR A 78 -1.37 10.51 28.32
C THR A 78 -0.58 9.44 27.58
N ALA A 79 -1.28 8.44 27.01
CA ALA A 79 -0.67 7.46 26.14
C ALA A 79 0.14 8.21 25.08
N GLN A 80 1.47 8.07 25.12
CA GLN A 80 2.37 8.70 24.15
C GLN A 80 2.00 8.15 22.77
N GLN A 81 1.44 8.99 21.91
CA GLN A 81 1.09 8.59 20.56
C GLN A 81 2.34 8.31 19.72
N PRO A 82 2.29 7.32 18.82
CA PRO A 82 3.45 6.90 18.04
C PRO A 82 3.83 7.93 16.98
N LEU A 83 5.13 8.19 16.85
CA LEU A 83 5.77 8.90 15.77
C LEU A 83 5.81 7.98 14.54
N TYR A 84 5.16 8.38 13.44
CA TYR A 84 5.20 7.63 12.19
C TYR A 84 6.42 8.03 11.37
N VAL A 85 7.19 7.02 10.96
CA VAL A 85 8.44 7.18 10.22
C VAL A 85 8.39 6.41 8.89
N ALA A 86 9.01 6.96 7.86
CA ALA A 86 9.30 6.28 6.61
C ALA A 86 10.80 5.97 6.53
N ILE A 87 11.16 4.76 6.10
CA ILE A 87 12.54 4.46 5.69
C ILE A 87 12.60 4.58 4.17
N VAL A 88 13.47 5.43 3.65
CA VAL A 88 13.61 5.71 2.23
C VAL A 88 14.96 5.19 1.77
N LYS A 89 14.98 4.24 0.85
CA LYS A 89 16.20 3.85 0.14
C LYS A 89 16.28 4.66 -1.15
N PHE A 90 17.35 5.44 -1.35
CA PHE A 90 17.60 6.16 -2.60
C PHE A 90 18.80 5.54 -3.33
N ARG A 91 18.51 4.73 -4.36
CA ARG A 91 19.53 4.10 -5.20
C ARG A 91 19.98 5.00 -6.35
N ALA A 92 21.28 4.91 -6.62
CA ALA A 92 22.01 5.59 -7.68
C ALA A 92 21.69 7.09 -7.79
N PRO A 93 21.73 7.87 -6.69
CA PRO A 93 21.47 9.32 -6.76
C PRO A 93 22.47 10.06 -7.68
N GLN A 94 23.64 9.49 -7.95
CA GLN A 94 24.60 10.00 -8.92
C GLN A 94 24.09 9.98 -10.37
N GLU A 95 23.11 9.13 -10.70
CA GLU A 95 22.48 9.05 -12.03
C GLU A 95 21.31 10.04 -12.16
N ALA A 96 20.80 10.58 -11.04
CA ALA A 96 19.73 11.56 -11.02
C ALA A 96 20.28 12.98 -11.22
N ASP A 97 19.60 13.76 -12.06
CA ASP A 97 19.86 15.17 -12.26
C ASP A 97 19.37 16.02 -11.08
N ASP A 98 19.87 17.26 -11.00
CA ASP A 98 19.59 18.15 -9.86
C ASP A 98 18.09 18.48 -9.74
N SER A 99 17.35 18.56 -10.86
CA SER A 99 15.90 18.80 -10.79
C SER A 99 15.16 17.62 -10.17
N THR A 100 15.54 16.38 -10.52
CA THR A 100 14.93 15.18 -9.94
C THR A 100 15.20 15.12 -8.44
N ILE A 101 16.44 15.36 -8.00
CA ILE A 101 16.78 15.36 -6.57
C ILE A 101 16.01 16.46 -5.83
N LEU A 102 15.93 17.65 -6.41
CA LEU A 102 15.17 18.76 -5.84
C LEU A 102 13.66 18.42 -5.74
N GLY A 103 13.09 17.76 -6.74
CA GLY A 103 11.69 17.32 -6.72
C GLY A 103 11.44 16.19 -5.72
N VAL A 104 12.37 15.25 -5.56
CA VAL A 104 12.33 14.23 -4.49
C VAL A 104 12.38 14.91 -3.12
N ALA A 105 13.31 15.85 -2.92
CA ALA A 105 13.46 16.59 -1.67
C ALA A 105 12.18 17.37 -1.29
N LYS A 106 11.54 18.02 -2.28
CA LYS A 106 10.23 18.65 -2.12
C LYS A 106 9.16 17.65 -1.65
N SER A 107 9.18 16.43 -2.20
CA SER A 107 8.21 15.38 -1.87
C SER A 107 8.43 14.82 -0.47
N LEU A 108 9.68 14.62 -0.05
CA LEU A 108 10.03 14.20 1.32
C LEU A 108 9.63 15.27 2.34
N SER A 109 9.85 16.55 2.03
CA SER A 109 9.42 17.69 2.86
C SER A 109 7.89 17.76 2.99
N ALA A 110 7.18 17.45 1.91
CA ALA A 110 5.72 17.35 1.93
C ALA A 110 5.24 16.18 2.81
N LEU A 111 5.88 15.00 2.76
CA LEU A 111 5.57 13.87 3.64
C LEU A 111 5.78 14.23 5.12
N LYS A 112 6.85 14.95 5.45
CA LYS A 112 7.10 15.46 6.81
C LYS A 112 5.98 16.40 7.27
N THR A 113 5.55 17.32 6.41
CA THR A 113 4.42 18.22 6.67
C THR A 113 3.12 17.43 6.90
N LEU A 114 2.97 16.29 6.23
CA LEU A 114 1.88 15.33 6.39
C LEU A 114 2.04 14.42 7.63
N GLY A 115 3.03 14.66 8.48
CA GLY A 115 3.24 13.91 9.73
C GLY A 115 3.99 12.59 9.56
N LEU A 116 4.69 12.39 8.45
CA LEU A 116 5.54 11.22 8.19
C LEU A 116 6.99 11.66 7.95
N ILE A 117 7.86 11.48 8.95
CA ILE A 117 9.28 11.86 8.84
C ILE A 117 10.04 10.77 8.08
N SER A 118 10.89 11.15 7.14
CA SER A 118 11.66 10.21 6.31
C SER A 118 13.08 10.05 6.84
N ILE A 119 13.55 8.81 7.00
CA ILE A 119 14.95 8.45 7.18
C ILE A 119 15.48 8.03 5.82
N VAL A 120 16.46 8.73 5.27
CA VAL A 120 16.97 8.47 3.91
C VAL A 120 18.27 7.67 4.00
N VAL A 121 18.30 6.49 3.40
CA VAL A 121 19.49 5.65 3.21
C VAL A 121 19.98 5.83 1.77
N VAL A 122 21.23 6.27 1.63
CA VAL A 122 21.85 6.56 0.33
C VAL A 122 22.53 5.30 -0.19
N ASP A 123 22.21 4.91 -1.42
CA ASP A 123 22.76 3.74 -2.09
C ASP A 123 23.45 4.15 -3.39
N CYS A 124 24.77 4.23 -3.38
CA CYS A 124 25.59 4.49 -4.57
C CYS A 124 26.13 3.19 -5.19
N ASP A 125 25.25 2.19 -5.38
CA ASP A 125 25.53 1.01 -6.21
C ASP A 125 26.21 1.40 -7.53
N GLY A 126 27.27 0.66 -7.90
CA GLY A 126 27.93 0.81 -9.21
C GLY A 126 29.12 1.78 -9.28
N VAL A 127 29.44 2.51 -8.20
CA VAL A 127 30.69 3.30 -8.14
C VAL A 127 31.88 2.34 -8.04
N ALA A 128 32.60 2.15 -9.15
CA ALA A 128 33.83 1.38 -9.17
C ALA A 128 34.94 2.12 -8.40
N GLY A 129 35.72 1.39 -7.60
CA GLY A 129 36.82 1.97 -6.84
C GLY A 129 37.08 1.27 -5.51
N THR A 130 38.11 1.78 -4.83
CA THR A 130 38.45 1.43 -3.45
C THR A 130 37.32 1.77 -2.49
N ASP A 131 37.31 1.18 -1.28
CA ASP A 131 36.31 1.53 -0.24
C ASP A 131 36.31 3.03 0.08
N SER A 132 37.47 3.71 0.00
CA SER A 132 37.58 5.15 0.23
C SER A 132 36.92 5.99 -0.86
N GLU A 133 37.07 5.60 -2.13
CA GLU A 133 36.44 6.30 -3.25
C GLU A 133 34.92 6.11 -3.23
N ARG A 134 34.46 4.88 -2.96
CA ARG A 134 33.04 4.59 -2.78
C ARG A 134 32.45 5.37 -1.62
N ARG A 135 33.13 5.42 -0.47
CA ARG A 135 32.71 6.25 0.66
C ARG A 135 32.60 7.72 0.28
N HIS A 136 33.63 8.27 -0.36
CA HIS A 136 33.61 9.68 -0.76
C HIS A 136 32.45 10.00 -1.70
N ALA A 137 32.15 9.10 -2.65
CA ALA A 137 30.99 9.24 -3.52
C ALA A 137 29.66 9.21 -2.74
N ILE A 138 29.50 8.26 -1.81
CA ILE A 138 28.30 8.16 -0.96
C ILE A 138 28.14 9.44 -0.11
N ASP A 139 29.20 9.90 0.55
CA ASP A 139 29.17 11.10 1.39
C ASP A 139 28.83 12.35 0.55
N THR A 140 29.36 12.45 -0.67
CA THR A 140 29.05 13.54 -1.60
C THR A 140 27.56 13.54 -1.97
N GLN A 141 27.01 12.38 -2.33
CA GLN A 141 25.58 12.29 -2.68
C GLN A 141 24.67 12.46 -1.46
N ALA A 142 25.09 12.02 -0.26
CA ALA A 142 24.36 12.25 0.98
C ALA A 142 24.24 13.75 1.30
N ASN A 143 25.33 14.50 1.16
CA ASN A 143 25.32 15.95 1.32
C ASN A 143 24.45 16.63 0.24
N ARG A 144 24.54 16.20 -1.03
CA ARG A 144 23.70 16.71 -2.12
C ARG A 144 22.21 16.54 -1.85
N ILE A 145 21.80 15.38 -1.31
CA ILE A 145 20.41 15.13 -0.91
C ILE A 145 20.00 16.00 0.28
N ALA A 146 20.86 16.14 1.29
CA ALA A 146 20.58 16.97 2.46
C ALA A 146 20.40 18.46 2.07
N GLU A 147 21.31 19.01 1.27
CA GLU A 147 21.23 20.38 0.75
C GLU A 147 19.95 20.62 -0.06
N ALA A 148 19.52 19.63 -0.85
CA ALA A 148 18.27 19.72 -1.60
C ALA A 148 17.04 19.75 -0.68
N ILE A 149 17.07 19.06 0.47
CA ILE A 149 15.99 19.06 1.46
C ILE A 149 15.94 20.41 2.20
N ASP A 150 17.09 20.97 2.56
CA ASP A 150 17.20 22.28 3.22
C ASP A 150 16.59 23.43 2.40
N CYS A 151 16.47 23.25 1.08
CA CYS A 151 15.79 24.21 0.20
C CYS A 151 14.27 24.30 0.44
N PHE A 152 13.65 23.26 0.99
CA PHE A 152 12.19 23.17 1.16
C PHE A 152 11.74 23.02 2.60
N ASP A 153 12.64 22.69 3.52
CA ASP A 153 12.35 22.37 4.90
C ASP A 153 13.10 23.30 5.86
N GLU A 154 12.42 23.85 6.87
CA GLU A 154 13.04 24.83 7.78
C GLU A 154 13.95 24.18 8.82
N GLU A 155 13.56 23.01 9.33
CA GLU A 155 14.40 22.21 10.24
C GLU A 155 15.47 21.42 9.48
N GLY A 156 15.29 21.26 8.17
CA GLY A 156 16.29 20.71 7.25
C GLY A 156 16.56 19.21 7.38
N ALA A 157 17.68 18.80 6.79
CA ALA A 157 18.23 17.45 6.86
C ALA A 157 19.60 17.43 7.52
N VAL A 158 19.94 16.30 8.15
CA VAL A 158 21.27 16.07 8.74
C VAL A 158 21.86 14.78 8.22
N VAL A 159 23.10 14.85 7.74
CA VAL A 159 23.88 13.66 7.40
C VAL A 159 24.44 13.08 8.70
N LEU A 160 23.99 11.87 9.07
CA LEU A 160 24.47 11.20 10.27
C LEU A 160 25.81 10.51 10.00
N GLY A 161 26.76 10.65 10.95
CA GLY A 161 27.99 9.88 10.95
C GLY A 161 27.69 8.41 11.24
N THR A 162 27.54 7.61 10.17
CA THR A 162 27.43 6.14 10.14
C THR A 162 26.92 5.50 11.44
N PRO A 163 25.61 5.53 11.72
CA PRO A 163 25.05 4.92 12.92
C PRO A 163 25.11 3.38 12.93
N LEU A 164 25.73 2.78 11.91
CA LEU A 164 25.76 1.35 11.62
C LEU A 164 27.10 0.75 12.05
N THR A 165 27.05 -0.36 12.77
CA THR A 165 28.22 -1.13 13.18
C THR A 165 28.14 -2.54 12.58
N ILE A 166 29.26 -3.01 12.06
CA ILE A 166 29.46 -4.35 11.51
C ILE A 166 30.04 -5.20 12.63
N GLY A 167 29.25 -6.15 13.12
CA GLY A 167 29.66 -7.09 14.16
C GLY A 167 30.65 -8.14 13.65
N ASP A 168 31.41 -8.70 14.57
CA ASP A 168 32.48 -9.68 14.30
C ASP A 168 31.98 -11.10 13.98
N SER A 169 30.66 -11.32 13.94
CA SER A 169 30.02 -12.63 13.78
C SER A 169 30.16 -13.21 12.37
N VAL A 170 31.38 -13.30 11.85
CA VAL A 170 31.70 -14.02 10.61
C VAL A 170 31.29 -15.49 10.79
N GLY A 171 30.17 -15.88 10.16
CA GLY A 171 29.71 -17.27 10.10
C GLY A 171 28.75 -17.75 11.19
N LYS A 172 28.24 -16.87 12.08
CA LYS A 172 27.10 -17.19 12.96
C LYS A 172 25.99 -16.18 12.67
N GLY A 173 25.07 -16.52 11.76
CA GLY A 173 23.94 -15.67 11.40
C GLY A 173 23.06 -15.35 12.60
N THR A 174 23.35 -14.24 13.28
CA THR A 174 22.56 -13.64 14.37
C THR A 174 21.18 -13.19 13.90
N SER A 175 20.99 -13.04 12.57
CA SER A 175 19.72 -12.72 11.93
C SER A 175 19.59 -13.38 10.57
N PRO A 176 18.45 -14.02 10.26
CA PRO A 176 18.19 -14.56 8.92
C PRO A 176 17.93 -13.47 7.87
N TYR A 177 17.88 -12.19 8.28
CA TYR A 177 17.47 -11.08 7.43
C TYR A 177 18.63 -10.32 6.79
N VAL A 178 19.80 -10.23 7.45
CA VAL A 178 20.94 -9.38 7.08
C VAL A 178 22.16 -10.24 6.74
N SER A 179 22.92 -9.88 5.70
CA SER A 179 24.03 -10.71 5.19
C SER A 179 25.32 -10.55 6.01
N GLU A 180 25.65 -9.31 6.38
CA GLU A 180 26.67 -8.99 7.37
C GLU A 180 25.96 -8.73 8.72
N ASP A 181 26.57 -9.05 9.86
CA ASP A 181 25.95 -8.84 11.20
C ASP A 181 25.86 -7.34 11.54
N LEU A 182 25.02 -6.62 10.79
CA LEU A 182 24.88 -5.17 10.84
C LEU A 182 23.83 -4.78 11.88
N PHE A 183 24.19 -3.89 12.78
CA PHE A 183 23.30 -3.36 13.81
C PHE A 183 23.50 -1.85 14.00
N VAL A 184 22.49 -1.19 14.59
CA VAL A 184 22.51 0.26 14.83
C VAL A 184 23.04 0.54 16.24
N THR A 185 24.16 1.25 16.35
CA THR A 185 24.80 1.56 17.63
C THR A 185 24.37 2.93 18.13
N ASP A 186 24.47 3.97 17.30
CA ASP A 186 24.03 5.33 17.65
C ASP A 186 22.53 5.53 17.39
N SER A 187 21.71 4.89 18.25
CA SER A 187 20.26 5.10 18.25
C SER A 187 19.85 6.47 18.80
N SER A 188 20.70 7.08 19.64
CA SER A 188 20.43 8.37 20.28
C SER A 188 20.34 9.50 19.27
N SER A 189 21.33 9.65 18.39
CA SER A 189 21.34 10.72 17.39
C SER A 189 20.21 10.54 16.39
N LEU A 190 19.96 9.30 15.94
CA LEU A 190 18.86 9.01 15.04
C LEU A 190 17.51 9.40 15.66
N LEU A 191 17.24 8.98 16.90
CA LEU A 191 15.98 9.29 17.57
C LEU A 191 15.86 10.78 17.92
N GLN A 192 16.97 11.45 18.22
CA GLN A 192 16.99 12.88 18.48
C GLN A 192 16.63 13.67 17.22
N SER A 193 17.23 13.36 16.06
CA SER A 193 16.88 13.99 14.79
C SER A 193 15.38 13.83 14.47
N LEU A 194 14.82 12.64 14.70
CA LEU A 194 13.39 12.38 14.50
C LEU A 194 12.50 13.18 15.48
N GLN A 195 12.95 13.43 16.70
CA GLN A 195 12.22 14.25 17.68
C GLN A 195 12.28 15.74 17.37
N ASP A 196 13.40 16.18 16.80
CA ASP A 196 13.64 17.56 16.38
C ASP A 196 13.07 17.84 14.97
N ASP A 197 12.30 16.89 14.41
CA ASP A 197 11.69 16.98 13.08
C ASP A 197 12.71 17.13 11.93
N ILE A 198 13.98 16.78 12.15
CA ILE A 198 15.05 16.81 11.14
C ILE A 198 15.04 15.50 10.35
N ILE A 199 15.18 15.57 9.02
CA ILE A 199 15.29 14.37 8.17
C ILE A 199 16.71 13.80 8.25
N PRO A 200 16.94 12.62 8.86
CA PRO A 200 18.26 12.01 8.88
C PRO A 200 18.59 11.38 7.52
N VAL A 201 19.75 11.73 6.98
CA VAL A 201 20.35 11.12 5.79
C VAL A 201 21.52 10.23 6.26
N ILE A 202 21.46 8.95 5.90
CA ILE A 202 22.36 7.91 6.37
C ILE A 202 23.15 7.37 5.17
N PRO A 203 24.46 7.64 5.10
CA PRO A 203 25.38 6.96 4.19
C PRO A 203 25.35 5.44 4.41
N SER A 204 25.42 4.63 3.35
CA SER A 204 25.56 3.17 3.42
C SER A 204 26.99 2.74 3.79
N VAL A 205 27.48 3.25 4.92
CA VAL A 205 28.81 2.96 5.47
C VAL A 205 28.65 2.53 6.93
N GLY A 206 29.34 1.47 7.30
CA GLY A 206 29.36 0.94 8.66
C GLY A 206 30.76 0.92 9.25
N GLU A 207 30.84 0.97 10.58
CA GLU A 207 32.09 0.86 11.34
C GLU A 207 32.28 -0.59 11.81
N THR A 208 33.48 -1.16 11.62
CA THR A 208 33.81 -2.50 12.13
C THR A 208 34.15 -2.45 13.61
N GLU A 209 33.58 -3.36 14.41
CA GLU A 209 33.74 -3.44 15.86
C GLU A 209 35.21 -3.52 16.32
N GLN A 210 36.06 -4.28 15.62
CA GLN A 210 37.48 -4.47 16.01
C GLN A 210 38.44 -3.36 15.62
N SER A 211 38.19 -2.68 14.51
CA SER A 211 39.21 -1.84 13.86
C SER A 211 38.86 -0.36 13.79
N ILE A 212 37.64 0.05 14.18
CA ILE A 212 37.12 1.42 13.98
C ILE A 212 37.32 1.83 12.50
N ALA A 213 37.37 0.84 11.60
CA ALA A 213 37.54 1.04 10.18
C ALA A 213 36.16 1.12 9.55
N TYR A 214 35.98 2.09 8.66
CA TYR A 214 34.73 2.28 7.95
C TYR A 214 34.75 1.46 6.66
N LYS A 215 33.68 0.72 6.43
CA LYS A 215 33.46 -0.12 5.25
C LYS A 215 32.11 0.23 4.63
N CYS A 216 32.05 0.23 3.30
CA CYS A 216 30.76 0.32 2.61
C CYS A 216 29.93 -0.93 2.92
N VAL A 217 28.64 -0.74 3.21
CA VAL A 217 27.71 -1.83 3.49
C VAL A 217 26.62 -1.88 2.42
N ASP A 218 26.01 -3.04 2.24
CA ASP A 218 24.86 -3.17 1.36
C ASP A 218 23.69 -2.31 1.89
N ALA A 219 23.16 -1.43 1.04
CA ALA A 219 22.09 -0.51 1.46
C ALA A 219 20.79 -1.23 1.84
N ASN A 220 20.52 -2.42 1.28
CA ASN A 220 19.37 -3.23 1.70
C ASN A 220 19.57 -3.73 3.13
N ASP A 221 20.79 -4.18 3.46
CA ASP A 221 21.14 -4.63 4.81
C ASP A 221 21.08 -3.46 5.81
N ALA A 222 21.51 -2.26 5.43
CA ALA A 222 21.35 -1.04 6.23
C ALA A 222 19.88 -0.72 6.52
N VAL A 223 19.01 -0.77 5.51
CA VAL A 223 17.56 -0.58 5.67
C VAL A 223 16.96 -1.63 6.61
N LEU A 224 17.38 -2.90 6.49
CA LEU A 224 16.90 -3.97 7.36
C LEU A 224 17.40 -3.81 8.81
N ALA A 225 18.64 -3.38 9.02
CA ALA A 225 19.18 -3.07 10.34
C ALA A 225 18.38 -1.94 11.01
N LEU A 226 18.12 -0.83 10.29
CA LEU A 226 17.28 0.27 10.77
C LEU A 226 15.85 -0.19 11.06
N THR A 227 15.27 -1.03 10.19
CA THR A 227 13.93 -1.60 10.38
C THR A 227 13.86 -2.43 11.67
N ARG A 228 14.85 -3.30 11.91
CA ARG A 228 14.95 -4.11 13.13
C ARG A 228 15.09 -3.24 14.38
N GLN A 229 15.93 -2.19 14.30
CA GLN A 229 16.16 -1.27 15.40
C GLN A 229 14.88 -0.52 15.79
N LEU A 230 14.22 0.11 14.80
CA LEU A 230 13.01 0.89 15.03
C LEU A 230 11.81 0.02 15.45
N SER A 231 11.82 -1.26 15.09
CA SER A 231 10.83 -2.24 15.57
C SER A 231 11.15 -2.82 16.95
N GLY A 232 12.29 -2.43 17.55
CA GLY A 232 12.78 -2.94 18.84
C GLY A 232 13.31 -4.38 18.80
N LEU A 233 13.41 -4.99 17.61
CA LEU A 233 13.81 -6.39 17.42
C LEU A 233 15.32 -6.60 17.59
N GLN A 234 16.13 -5.55 17.45
CA GLN A 234 17.58 -5.62 17.66
C GLN A 234 17.95 -5.98 19.11
N PHE A 235 17.10 -5.61 20.07
CA PHE A 235 17.36 -5.76 21.51
C PHE A 235 16.78 -7.05 22.11
N LEU A 236 16.19 -7.93 21.30
CA LEU A 236 15.63 -9.18 21.80
C LEU A 236 16.74 -10.07 22.39
N GLY A 237 16.71 -10.26 23.71
CA GLY A 237 17.65 -11.14 24.42
C GLY A 237 18.89 -10.45 25.01
N GLN A 238 19.03 -9.13 24.91
CA GLN A 238 20.11 -8.38 25.55
C GLN A 238 19.56 -7.49 26.70
N PRO A 239 20.23 -7.40 27.86
CA PRO A 239 19.85 -6.47 28.91
C PRO A 239 20.15 -5.04 28.46
N MET A 240 19.12 -4.26 28.18
CA MET A 240 19.24 -2.85 27.81
C MET A 240 19.53 -1.98 29.03
N GLU A 241 20.60 -1.20 28.99
CA GLU A 241 20.96 -0.26 30.07
C GLU A 241 20.03 0.97 30.11
N ASP A 242 19.50 1.42 28.96
CA ASP A 242 18.75 2.68 28.86
C ASP A 242 17.24 2.53 28.63
N LYS A 243 16.46 2.65 29.71
CA LYS A 243 14.97 2.62 29.69
C LYS A 243 14.36 3.72 28.83
N HIS A 244 15.02 4.87 28.70
CA HIS A 244 14.52 6.03 27.95
C HIS A 244 14.52 5.78 26.43
N ILE A 245 15.57 5.16 25.89
CA ILE A 245 15.64 4.80 24.46
C ILE A 245 14.54 3.80 24.13
N LEU A 246 14.31 2.83 25.01
CA LEU A 246 13.29 1.79 24.84
C LEU A 246 11.87 2.37 24.83
N GLN A 247 11.60 3.39 25.65
CA GLN A 247 10.33 4.13 25.62
C GLN A 247 10.16 4.93 24.32
N ARG A 248 11.23 5.58 23.83
CA ARG A 248 11.22 6.32 22.57
C ARG A 248 11.01 5.40 21.36
N LEU A 249 11.65 4.24 21.32
CA LEU A 249 11.48 3.24 20.27
C LEU A 249 10.07 2.66 20.25
N LYS A 250 9.49 2.37 21.42
CA LYS A 250 8.07 1.97 21.52
C LYS A 250 7.11 3.04 21.03
N ALA A 251 7.54 4.30 21.05
CA ALA A 251 6.79 5.42 20.54
C ALA A 251 7.10 5.72 19.05
N THR A 252 7.84 4.88 18.34
CA THR A 252 8.12 5.05 16.90
C THR A 252 7.57 3.86 16.11
N GLU A 253 6.81 4.14 15.04
CA GLU A 253 6.27 3.11 14.15
C GLU A 253 6.74 3.37 12.71
N VAL A 254 7.46 2.40 12.13
CA VAL A 254 7.83 2.47 10.71
C VAL A 254 6.60 2.15 9.86
N TYR A 255 6.01 3.20 9.30
CA TYR A 255 4.75 3.13 8.57
C TYR A 255 4.95 2.87 7.08
N ARG A 256 6.03 3.39 6.49
CA ARG A 256 6.33 3.22 5.06
C ARG A 256 7.78 2.81 4.83
N LEU A 257 7.97 1.90 3.89
CA LEU A 257 9.24 1.73 3.21
C LEU A 257 9.11 2.37 1.82
N ILE A 258 10.01 3.27 1.44
CA ILE A 258 10.03 3.89 0.11
C ILE A 258 11.32 3.48 -0.56
N ILE A 259 11.24 2.86 -1.73
CA ILE A 259 12.37 2.46 -2.54
C ILE A 259 12.35 3.32 -3.79
N LEU A 260 13.30 4.25 -3.86
CA LEU A 260 13.56 5.08 -5.03
C LEU A 260 14.68 4.42 -5.83
N ASP A 261 14.31 3.81 -6.96
CA ASP A 261 15.23 3.07 -7.81
C ASP A 261 14.97 3.43 -9.28
N PRO A 262 16.00 3.76 -10.08
CA PRO A 262 15.84 4.02 -11.52
C PRO A 262 15.01 2.98 -12.28
N VAL A 263 15.06 1.70 -11.89
CA VAL A 263 14.27 0.63 -12.55
C VAL A 263 12.75 0.75 -12.26
N GLY A 264 12.38 1.43 -11.18
CA GLY A 264 11.00 1.61 -10.74
C GLY A 264 10.33 0.35 -10.19
N GLY A 265 9.00 0.33 -10.22
CA GLY A 265 8.15 -0.78 -9.78
C GLY A 265 8.43 -2.15 -10.41
N VAL A 266 7.78 -3.19 -9.88
CA VAL A 266 8.03 -4.58 -10.26
C VAL A 266 7.29 -4.91 -11.57
N PRO A 267 7.97 -5.43 -12.61
CA PRO A 267 7.33 -5.84 -13.86
C PRO A 267 6.46 -7.08 -13.67
N ALA A 268 5.46 -7.22 -14.53
CA ALA A 268 4.49 -8.32 -14.48
C ALA A 268 4.12 -8.76 -15.89
N THR A 269 4.25 -10.05 -16.18
CA THR A 269 4.01 -10.61 -17.52
C THR A 269 2.54 -10.95 -17.75
N ASN A 270 1.80 -11.21 -16.68
CA ASN A 270 0.38 -11.57 -16.69
C ASN A 270 -0.57 -10.38 -16.45
N ARG A 271 -0.09 -9.14 -16.59
CA ARG A 271 -0.89 -7.92 -16.35
C ARG A 271 -0.97 -7.08 -17.60
N ALA A 272 -2.13 -6.49 -17.85
CA ALA A 272 -2.32 -5.54 -18.95
C ALA A 272 -1.37 -4.31 -18.87
N THR A 273 -1.01 -3.90 -17.65
CA THR A 273 -0.06 -2.81 -17.38
C THR A 273 1.41 -3.20 -17.60
N GLY A 274 1.71 -4.50 -17.75
CA GLY A 274 3.08 -5.01 -17.74
C GLY A 274 3.81 -4.87 -16.39
N ARG A 275 3.11 -4.45 -15.32
CA ARG A 275 3.68 -4.16 -13.98
C ARG A 275 2.68 -4.41 -12.86
N TYR A 276 3.18 -4.72 -11.67
CA TYR A 276 2.37 -4.81 -10.45
C TYR A 276 2.08 -3.40 -9.91
N MET A 277 0.86 -2.90 -10.08
CA MET A 277 0.41 -1.66 -9.43
C MET A 277 0.25 -1.85 -7.92
N PHE A 278 -0.28 -3.01 -7.53
CA PHE A 278 -0.38 -3.50 -6.17
C PHE A 278 0.21 -4.92 -6.13
N LEU A 279 1.04 -5.20 -5.14
CA LEU A 279 1.69 -6.49 -4.95
C LEU A 279 1.33 -7.06 -3.58
N ASN A 280 0.59 -8.16 -3.58
CA ASN A 280 0.29 -8.96 -2.39
C ASN A 280 1.46 -9.93 -2.16
N LEU A 281 2.45 -9.55 -1.33
CA LEU A 281 3.69 -10.34 -1.20
C LEU A 281 3.43 -11.77 -0.67
N GLU A 282 2.42 -11.96 0.18
CA GLU A 282 2.04 -13.30 0.68
C GLU A 282 1.63 -14.27 -0.44
N GLN A 283 0.98 -13.76 -1.49
CA GLN A 283 0.40 -14.58 -2.56
C GLN A 283 1.26 -14.60 -3.83
N GLU A 284 1.87 -13.47 -4.18
CA GLU A 284 2.42 -13.22 -5.52
C GLU A 284 3.96 -13.19 -5.55
N TYR A 285 4.64 -13.26 -4.41
CA TYR A 285 6.09 -13.13 -4.36
C TYR A 285 6.83 -14.27 -5.07
N GLU A 286 6.34 -15.51 -4.98
CA GLU A 286 6.95 -16.65 -5.67
C GLU A 286 6.84 -16.50 -7.19
N GLU A 287 5.68 -16.07 -7.68
CA GLU A 287 5.44 -15.79 -9.10
C GLU A 287 6.37 -14.68 -9.61
N VAL A 288 6.53 -13.59 -8.85
CA VAL A 288 7.48 -12.51 -9.15
C VAL A 288 8.90 -13.04 -9.25
N THR A 289 9.32 -13.88 -8.31
CA THR A 289 10.67 -14.44 -8.28
C THR A 289 10.94 -15.32 -9.49
N GLN A 290 10.00 -16.22 -9.83
CA GLN A 290 10.11 -17.08 -11.00
C GLN A 290 10.13 -16.26 -12.29
N SER A 291 9.23 -15.28 -12.43
CA SER A 291 9.16 -14.44 -13.63
C SER A 291 10.42 -13.61 -13.85
N LEU A 292 11.07 -13.09 -12.80
CA LEU A 292 12.28 -12.28 -12.92
C LEU A 292 13.56 -13.12 -13.12
N THR A 293 13.55 -14.38 -12.68
CA THR A 293 14.68 -15.30 -12.87
C THR A 293 14.65 -15.92 -14.27
N ASP A 294 13.45 -16.15 -14.81
CA ASP A 294 13.25 -16.66 -16.17
C ASP A 294 13.45 -15.54 -17.22
N SER A 295 14.69 -15.35 -17.69
CA SER A 295 15.04 -14.32 -18.70
C SER A 295 14.23 -14.38 -20.00
N SER A 296 13.54 -15.50 -20.28
CA SER A 296 12.67 -15.65 -21.47
C SER A 296 11.31 -14.97 -21.34
N LYS A 297 10.87 -14.65 -20.12
CA LYS A 297 9.52 -14.12 -19.85
C LYS A 297 9.50 -12.60 -19.67
N THR A 298 10.64 -11.97 -19.41
CA THR A 298 10.74 -10.54 -19.12
C THR A 298 11.39 -9.75 -20.25
N SER A 299 10.88 -8.55 -20.51
CA SER A 299 11.41 -7.65 -21.53
C SER A 299 12.63 -6.81 -21.07
N GLY A 300 13.03 -6.90 -19.80
CA GLY A 300 14.13 -6.10 -19.22
C GLY A 300 15.51 -6.76 -19.33
N THR A 301 16.57 -5.99 -19.06
CA THR A 301 17.94 -6.52 -19.02
C THR A 301 18.13 -7.44 -17.80
N MET A 302 19.10 -8.35 -17.87
CA MET A 302 19.40 -9.26 -16.75
C MET A 302 19.75 -8.50 -15.46
N GLN A 303 20.41 -7.35 -15.59
CA GLN A 303 20.75 -6.48 -14.44
C GLN A 303 19.50 -5.80 -13.87
N GLU A 304 18.62 -5.24 -14.70
CA GLU A 304 17.34 -4.67 -14.24
C GLU A 304 16.47 -5.69 -13.51
N ASN A 305 16.38 -6.91 -14.05
CA ASN A 305 15.64 -8.01 -13.41
C ASN A 305 16.20 -8.33 -12.02
N GLN A 306 17.53 -8.32 -11.86
CA GLN A 306 18.17 -8.51 -10.57
C GLN A 306 17.82 -7.37 -9.60
N HIS A 307 17.80 -6.11 -10.06
CA HIS A 307 17.40 -4.97 -9.23
C HIS A 307 15.92 -5.05 -8.81
N HIS A 308 15.01 -5.39 -9.73
CA HIS A 308 13.60 -5.63 -9.40
C HIS A 308 13.43 -6.72 -8.35
N LEU A 309 14.19 -7.83 -8.48
CA LEU A 309 14.15 -8.93 -7.53
C LEU A 309 14.68 -8.49 -6.15
N ARG A 310 15.79 -7.75 -6.12
CA ARG A 310 16.35 -7.17 -4.88
C ARG A 310 15.36 -6.23 -4.19
N ASN A 311 14.62 -5.41 -4.94
CA ASN A 311 13.61 -4.51 -4.39
C ASN A 311 12.41 -5.27 -3.81
N ALA A 312 11.92 -6.30 -4.52
CA ALA A 312 10.85 -7.16 -4.02
C ALA A 312 11.28 -7.95 -2.77
N GLN A 313 12.53 -8.44 -2.74
CA GLN A 313 13.14 -9.12 -1.59
C GLN A 313 13.25 -8.19 -0.37
N LEU A 314 13.75 -6.98 -0.56
CA LEU A 314 13.86 -5.97 0.49
C LEU A 314 12.48 -5.65 1.06
N ALA A 315 11.48 -5.39 0.19
CA ALA A 315 10.12 -5.13 0.61
C ALA A 315 9.53 -6.28 1.44
N ARG A 316 9.71 -7.53 1.01
CA ARG A 316 9.25 -8.72 1.75
C ARG A 316 9.91 -8.83 3.13
N LYS A 317 11.25 -8.77 3.18
CA LYS A 317 12.01 -8.90 4.44
C LYS A 317 11.69 -7.77 5.42
N ALA A 318 11.59 -6.53 4.94
CA ALA A 318 11.26 -5.40 5.81
C ALA A 318 9.82 -5.51 6.32
N LEU A 319 8.84 -5.77 5.44
CA LEU A 319 7.43 -5.87 5.83
C LEU A 319 7.11 -7.09 6.70
N SER A 320 7.94 -8.13 6.71
CA SER A 320 7.79 -9.24 7.68
C SER A 320 8.18 -8.86 9.11
N LEU A 321 9.01 -7.83 9.29
CA LEU A 321 9.41 -7.30 10.59
C LEU A 321 8.46 -6.22 11.13
N LEU A 322 7.66 -5.64 10.23
CA LEU A 322 6.78 -4.51 10.52
C LEU A 322 5.33 -4.94 10.80
N PRO A 323 4.54 -4.07 11.45
CA PRO A 323 3.10 -4.27 11.58
C PRO A 323 2.40 -4.42 10.22
N PRO A 324 1.25 -5.12 10.15
CA PRO A 324 0.50 -5.30 8.90
C PRO A 324 -0.09 -3.99 8.35
N THR A 325 -0.08 -2.91 9.13
CA THR A 325 -0.45 -1.55 8.71
C THR A 325 0.59 -0.90 7.81
N SER A 326 1.83 -1.39 7.81
CA SER A 326 2.94 -0.83 7.03
C SER A 326 2.92 -1.31 5.58
N SER A 327 3.47 -0.51 4.67
CA SER A 327 3.57 -0.86 3.24
C SER A 327 4.87 -0.37 2.63
N ALA A 328 5.25 -0.95 1.50
CA ALA A 328 6.38 -0.52 0.68
C ALA A 328 5.91 0.13 -0.63
N ILE A 329 6.54 1.24 -1.02
CA ILE A 329 6.36 1.88 -2.32
C ILE A 329 7.66 1.73 -3.10
N ILE A 330 7.59 1.18 -4.30
CA ILE A 330 8.73 1.04 -5.22
C ILE A 330 8.44 1.92 -6.43
N THR A 331 9.24 2.97 -6.62
CA THR A 331 9.01 3.97 -7.66
C THR A 331 10.32 4.54 -8.18
N THR A 332 10.27 5.25 -9.30
CA THR A 332 11.44 5.96 -9.84
C THR A 332 11.63 7.29 -9.11
N PRO A 333 12.86 7.82 -9.01
CA PRO A 333 13.09 9.17 -8.50
C PRO A 333 12.30 10.25 -9.27
N LYS A 334 12.17 10.12 -10.60
CA LYS A 334 11.43 11.06 -11.46
C LYS A 334 9.93 11.09 -11.14
N ASP A 335 9.33 9.92 -10.90
CA ASP A 335 7.91 9.84 -10.53
C ASP A 335 7.67 10.30 -9.10
N ALA A 336 8.60 10.03 -8.18
CA ALA A 336 8.58 10.58 -6.83
C ALA A 336 8.71 12.11 -6.83
N ALA A 337 9.52 12.69 -7.74
CA ALA A 337 9.67 14.12 -7.93
C ALA A 337 8.42 14.80 -8.53
N ASN A 338 7.52 14.03 -9.13
CA ASN A 338 6.36 14.51 -9.88
C ASN A 338 6.73 15.53 -10.96
N GLU A 339 7.84 15.30 -11.66
CA GLU A 339 8.29 16.16 -12.76
C GLU A 339 7.30 16.10 -13.93
N ARG A 340 6.98 17.28 -14.49
CA ARG A 340 6.21 17.40 -15.72
C ARG A 340 7.12 17.14 -16.92
N PRO A 341 6.71 16.35 -17.91
CA PRO A 341 7.37 16.39 -19.22
C PRO A 341 7.27 17.80 -19.79
N GLN A 342 8.39 18.39 -20.22
CA GLN A 342 8.46 19.73 -20.81
C GLN A 342 7.52 19.92 -22.02
N GLU A 343 7.16 18.84 -22.73
CA GLU A 343 6.29 18.88 -23.92
C GLU A 343 4.82 19.26 -23.61
N GLU A 344 4.33 19.01 -22.39
CA GLU A 344 3.00 19.45 -21.94
C GLU A 344 2.96 20.95 -21.58
N ALA A 345 4.12 21.60 -21.41
CA ALA A 345 4.19 23.03 -21.10
C ALA A 345 4.20 23.92 -22.37
N ASP A 346 4.75 23.43 -23.48
CA ASP A 346 4.87 24.18 -24.75
C ASP A 346 3.66 24.01 -25.69
N SER A 347 2.82 23.01 -25.45
CA SER A 347 1.55 22.85 -26.16
C SER A 347 0.48 23.74 -25.52
N GLY A 348 0.50 25.04 -25.87
CA GLY A 348 -0.38 26.11 -25.37
C GLY A 348 -1.90 25.97 -25.62
N TRP A 349 -2.43 24.74 -25.66
CA TRP A 349 -3.85 24.42 -25.69
C TRP A 349 -4.28 23.94 -24.30
N PRO A 350 -5.25 24.61 -23.64
CA PRO A 350 -5.78 24.15 -22.36
C PRO A 350 -6.65 22.92 -22.60
N TYR A 351 -6.02 21.73 -22.70
CA TYR A 351 -6.74 20.48 -22.69
C TYR A 351 -7.46 20.39 -21.34
N VAL A 352 -8.79 20.38 -21.38
CA VAL A 352 -9.66 20.13 -20.23
C VAL A 352 -9.62 18.63 -19.87
N GLY A 353 -8.42 18.10 -19.70
CA GLY A 353 -8.16 16.78 -19.12
C GLY A 353 -7.99 16.95 -17.61
N THR A 354 -9.03 16.66 -16.84
CA THR A 354 -9.13 17.00 -15.40
C THR A 354 -8.30 16.10 -14.46
N ARG A 355 -7.22 15.45 -14.89
CA ARG A 355 -6.38 14.64 -13.99
C ARG A 355 -4.89 14.91 -14.21
N ARG A 356 -4.36 15.84 -13.39
CA ARG A 356 -2.94 16.10 -13.20
C ARG A 356 -2.23 14.82 -12.71
N LYS A 357 -0.97 14.60 -13.13
CA LYS A 357 -0.11 13.52 -12.62
C LYS A 357 0.01 13.64 -11.10
N LEU A 358 -0.44 12.60 -10.39
CA LEU A 358 -0.44 12.55 -8.92
C LEU A 358 0.94 12.12 -8.44
N ASN A 359 1.47 12.81 -7.42
CA ASN A 359 2.67 12.32 -6.73
C ASN A 359 2.32 11.00 -6.01
N PRO A 360 2.98 9.88 -6.36
CA PRO A 360 2.62 8.56 -5.84
C PRO A 360 2.85 8.46 -4.33
N LEU A 361 3.86 9.13 -3.78
CA LEU A 361 4.18 9.09 -2.35
C LEU A 361 3.09 9.77 -1.51
N ILE A 362 2.67 10.96 -1.93
CA ILE A 362 1.63 11.73 -1.24
C ILE A 362 0.27 11.05 -1.39
N HIS A 363 -0.08 10.63 -2.61
CA HIS A 363 -1.33 9.91 -2.86
C HIS A 363 -1.43 8.66 -1.98
N ASN A 364 -0.34 7.89 -1.90
CA ASN A 364 -0.33 6.67 -1.12
C ASN A 364 -0.42 6.97 0.39
N LEU A 365 0.26 8.00 0.90
CA LEU A 365 0.15 8.40 2.30
C LEU A 365 -1.32 8.72 2.67
N LEU A 366 -2.04 9.41 1.80
CA LEU A 366 -3.42 9.84 2.04
C LEU A 366 -4.46 8.74 1.83
N THR A 367 -4.24 7.83 0.88
CA THR A 367 -5.26 6.85 0.44
C THR A 367 -4.95 5.40 0.80
N ASP A 368 -3.70 5.11 1.15
CA ASP A 368 -3.15 3.77 1.35
C ASP A 368 -3.37 2.82 0.14
N LYS A 369 -3.48 3.41 -1.05
CA LYS A 369 -3.75 2.75 -2.33
C LYS A 369 -2.70 3.16 -3.38
N PRO A 370 -2.51 2.33 -4.42
CA PRO A 370 -1.79 2.78 -5.61
C PRO A 370 -2.55 3.92 -6.29
N ALA A 371 -1.85 4.72 -7.10
CA ALA A 371 -2.45 5.83 -7.86
C ALA A 371 -3.61 5.36 -8.78
N GLN A 372 -3.54 4.12 -9.26
CA GLN A 372 -4.61 3.43 -9.98
C GLN A 372 -4.79 2.02 -9.41
N SER A 373 -6.04 1.58 -9.26
CA SER A 373 -6.32 0.24 -8.73
C SER A 373 -5.91 -0.84 -9.74
N SER A 374 -5.30 -1.91 -9.24
CA SER A 374 -4.89 -3.08 -10.03
C SER A 374 -6.06 -3.89 -10.60
N SER A 375 -7.28 -3.62 -10.14
CA SER A 375 -8.51 -4.31 -10.57
C SER A 375 -9.29 -3.62 -11.67
N LEU A 376 -8.77 -2.50 -12.18
CA LEU A 376 -9.37 -1.83 -13.33
C LEU A 376 -9.21 -2.68 -14.60
N PRO A 377 -10.20 -2.70 -15.50
CA PRO A 377 -10.06 -3.33 -16.81
C PRO A 377 -8.95 -2.65 -17.62
N SER A 378 -8.32 -3.41 -18.50
CA SER A 378 -7.20 -2.94 -19.34
C SER A 378 -7.48 -1.61 -20.05
N GLY A 379 -8.66 -1.44 -20.65
CA GLY A 379 -9.06 -0.21 -21.35
C GLY A 379 -9.29 1.03 -20.47
N ARG A 380 -9.16 0.93 -19.14
CA ARG A 380 -9.38 2.04 -18.20
C ARG A 380 -8.11 2.53 -17.51
N PHE A 381 -6.97 1.89 -17.74
CA PHE A 381 -5.69 2.43 -17.30
C PHE A 381 -5.34 3.65 -18.13
N THR A 382 -4.80 4.67 -17.47
CA THR A 382 -4.27 5.84 -18.18
C THR A 382 -2.90 5.47 -18.76
N PRO A 383 -2.65 5.75 -20.04
CA PRO A 383 -1.30 5.65 -20.58
C PRO A 383 -0.40 6.68 -19.88
N VAL A 384 0.80 6.25 -19.51
CA VAL A 384 1.88 7.06 -18.95
C VAL A 384 3.07 6.92 -19.88
N MET A 385 3.73 8.02 -20.20
CA MET A 385 4.97 7.96 -20.98
C MET A 385 6.09 7.42 -20.07
N SER A 386 6.76 6.35 -20.50
CA SER A 386 7.94 5.83 -19.82
C SER A 386 9.11 6.83 -19.93
N SER A 387 10.17 6.59 -19.17
CA SER A 387 11.44 7.34 -19.27
C SER A 387 12.02 7.37 -20.69
N ASP A 388 11.67 6.37 -21.50
CA ASP A 388 12.22 6.15 -22.85
C ASP A 388 11.30 6.69 -23.94
N GLY A 389 10.23 7.42 -23.57
CA GLY A 389 9.26 8.00 -24.51
C GLY A 389 8.24 7.00 -25.07
N ALA A 390 8.22 5.75 -24.59
CA ALA A 390 7.20 4.78 -24.99
C ALA A 390 5.92 4.96 -24.16
N ALA A 391 4.75 4.89 -24.81
CA ALA A 391 3.48 4.88 -24.08
C ALA A 391 3.32 3.54 -23.35
N GLN A 392 3.36 3.58 -22.02
CA GLN A 392 3.14 2.43 -21.14
C GLN A 392 1.79 2.55 -20.44
N LEU A 393 1.12 1.42 -20.22
CA LEU A 393 -0.18 1.41 -19.59
C LEU A 393 -0.05 1.36 -18.05
N GLY A 394 -0.60 2.34 -17.34
CA GLY A 394 -0.54 2.41 -15.87
C GLY A 394 0.70 3.13 -15.31
N SER A 395 0.88 3.10 -13.98
CA SER A 395 2.01 3.77 -13.32
C SER A 395 3.26 2.88 -13.28
N SER A 396 4.42 3.51 -13.33
CA SER A 396 5.73 2.91 -13.02
C SER A 396 5.89 2.49 -11.55
N THR A 397 4.94 2.82 -10.67
CA THR A 397 5.00 2.62 -9.22
C THR A 397 4.29 1.34 -8.77
N THR A 398 4.95 0.56 -7.92
CA THR A 398 4.36 -0.60 -7.24
C THR A 398 4.13 -0.31 -5.77
N LEU A 399 2.88 -0.49 -5.30
CA LEU A 399 2.58 -0.56 -3.88
C LEU A 399 2.62 -2.02 -3.42
N ALA A 400 3.60 -2.38 -2.61
CA ALA A 400 3.69 -3.70 -2.00
C ALA A 400 3.21 -3.68 -0.55
N LYS A 401 2.47 -4.71 -0.15
CA LYS A 401 2.12 -4.97 1.25
C LYS A 401 2.59 -6.35 1.63
N ARG A 402 2.85 -6.57 2.93
CA ARG A 402 3.09 -7.92 3.48
C ARG A 402 2.04 -8.88 2.92
N GLY A 403 0.81 -8.38 2.90
CA GLY A 403 -0.25 -9.01 2.17
C GLY A 403 -1.18 -9.80 3.07
N MET A 404 -1.98 -10.62 2.44
CA MET A 404 -2.98 -11.44 3.09
C MET A 404 -3.10 -12.74 2.32
N HIS A 405 -3.15 -13.84 3.05
CA HIS A 405 -3.33 -15.16 2.47
C HIS A 405 -4.71 -15.24 1.79
N VAL A 406 -4.77 -15.83 0.59
CA VAL A 406 -6.03 -16.02 -0.14
C VAL A 406 -6.24 -17.51 -0.36
N THR A 407 -7.33 -18.03 0.19
CA THR A 407 -7.76 -19.42 0.02
C THR A 407 -8.81 -19.47 -1.08
N ILE A 408 -8.56 -20.27 -2.12
CA ILE A 408 -9.47 -20.44 -3.26
C ILE A 408 -9.88 -21.90 -3.29
N LEU A 409 -11.18 -22.17 -3.23
CA LEU A 409 -11.74 -23.52 -3.24
C LEU A 409 -12.79 -23.62 -4.35
N PRO A 410 -12.64 -24.51 -5.35
CA PRO A 410 -11.48 -25.38 -5.59
C PRO A 410 -10.23 -24.61 -6.05
N ASP A 411 -9.03 -25.19 -5.89
CA ASP A 411 -7.77 -24.53 -6.25
C ASP A 411 -7.61 -24.39 -7.78
N PRO A 412 -7.57 -23.15 -8.33
CA PRO A 412 -7.50 -22.91 -9.77
C PRO A 412 -6.20 -23.40 -10.41
N ARG A 413 -5.14 -23.64 -9.62
CA ARG A 413 -3.87 -24.19 -10.10
C ARG A 413 -3.98 -25.67 -10.48
N ILE A 414 -4.97 -26.38 -9.92
CA ILE A 414 -5.22 -27.79 -10.21
C ILE A 414 -6.20 -27.89 -11.37
N SER A 415 -7.35 -27.22 -11.26
CA SER A 415 -8.34 -27.12 -12.31
C SER A 415 -9.01 -25.76 -12.28
N MET A 416 -9.09 -25.12 -13.45
CA MET A 416 -9.89 -23.92 -13.60
C MET A 416 -11.35 -24.23 -13.27
N TRP A 417 -12.08 -23.25 -12.76
CA TRP A 417 -13.49 -23.44 -12.43
C TRP A 417 -14.29 -23.61 -13.72
N GLN A 418 -14.91 -24.77 -13.87
CA GLN A 418 -15.71 -25.15 -15.02
C GLN A 418 -17.11 -25.57 -14.56
N PRO A 419 -18.11 -25.54 -15.46
CA PRO A 419 -19.41 -26.16 -15.23
C PRO A 419 -19.27 -27.59 -14.70
N PRO A 420 -19.99 -27.96 -13.63
CA PRO A 420 -19.87 -29.29 -13.03
C PRO A 420 -20.38 -30.37 -13.97
N GLN A 421 -19.64 -31.48 -14.13
CA GLN A 421 -20.13 -32.63 -14.87
C GLN A 421 -21.10 -33.46 -14.02
N PRO A 422 -22.05 -34.20 -14.64
CA PRO A 422 -22.96 -35.08 -13.90
C PRO A 422 -22.18 -36.13 -13.09
N GLY A 423 -22.40 -36.18 -11.77
CA GLY A 423 -21.82 -37.19 -10.88
C GLY A 423 -20.48 -36.83 -10.22
N GLU A 424 -19.89 -35.66 -10.52
CA GLU A 424 -18.67 -35.21 -9.83
C GLU A 424 -18.96 -34.73 -8.40
N PRO A 425 -18.03 -34.97 -7.45
CA PRO A 425 -18.15 -34.47 -6.09
C PRO A 425 -18.14 -32.94 -6.09
N ARG A 426 -19.14 -32.33 -5.45
CA ARG A 426 -19.32 -30.88 -5.39
C ARG A 426 -18.81 -30.32 -4.07
N LEU A 427 -18.22 -29.14 -4.13
CA LEU A 427 -17.88 -28.37 -2.95
C LEU A 427 -19.18 -27.97 -2.24
N ARG A 428 -19.20 -28.08 -0.91
CA ARG A 428 -20.29 -27.56 -0.08
C ARG A 428 -19.74 -26.57 0.93
N LEU A 429 -20.54 -25.55 1.26
CA LEU A 429 -20.17 -24.57 2.30
C LEU A 429 -20.13 -25.18 3.71
N THR A 430 -20.61 -26.41 3.88
CA THR A 430 -20.57 -27.19 5.11
C THR A 430 -19.34 -28.10 5.21
N ASP A 431 -18.49 -28.14 4.18
CA ASP A 431 -17.27 -28.94 4.20
C ASP A 431 -16.29 -28.37 5.23
N ALA A 432 -15.46 -29.23 5.83
CA ALA A 432 -14.55 -28.86 6.93
C ALA A 432 -13.48 -27.83 6.54
N SER A 433 -13.28 -27.59 5.24
CA SER A 433 -12.39 -26.55 4.70
C SER A 433 -12.96 -25.14 4.85
N VAL A 434 -14.25 -24.99 5.15
CA VAL A 434 -14.94 -23.70 5.31
C VAL A 434 -15.46 -23.54 6.73
N ASP A 435 -15.01 -22.49 7.42
CA ASP A 435 -15.56 -22.05 8.71
C ASP A 435 -16.86 -21.26 8.44
N LEU A 436 -17.96 -22.02 8.36
CA LEU A 436 -19.29 -21.46 8.10
C LEU A 436 -19.68 -20.36 9.11
N PRO A 437 -19.48 -20.50 10.44
CA PRO A 437 -19.75 -19.42 11.39
C PRO A 437 -19.03 -18.11 11.05
N ARG A 438 -17.73 -18.16 10.72
CA ARG A 438 -16.99 -16.95 10.32
C ARG A 438 -17.47 -16.38 8.99
N LEU A 439 -17.80 -17.23 8.02
CA LEU A 439 -18.37 -16.80 6.73
C LEU A 439 -19.71 -16.07 6.91
N VAL A 440 -20.59 -16.62 7.76
CA VAL A 440 -21.87 -16.00 8.09
C VAL A 440 -21.66 -14.66 8.80
N HIS A 441 -20.69 -14.57 9.71
CA HIS A 441 -20.33 -13.30 10.34
C HIS A 441 -19.88 -12.26 9.32
N LEU A 442 -18.98 -12.62 8.41
CA LEU A 442 -18.49 -11.76 7.33
C LEU A 442 -19.65 -11.23 6.47
N ILE A 443 -20.57 -12.11 6.03
CA ILE A 443 -21.75 -11.71 5.25
C ILE A 443 -22.62 -10.76 6.07
N ASN A 444 -22.92 -11.10 7.32
CA ASN A 444 -23.80 -10.28 8.15
C ASN A 444 -23.22 -8.88 8.41
N ASP A 445 -21.92 -8.77 8.69
CA ASP A 445 -21.23 -7.50 8.89
C ASP A 445 -21.20 -6.67 7.58
N SER A 446 -20.74 -7.29 6.49
CA SER A 446 -20.59 -6.60 5.20
C SER A 446 -21.93 -6.01 4.70
N PHE A 447 -23.00 -6.81 4.74
CA PHE A 447 -24.31 -6.40 4.23
C PHE A 447 -25.17 -5.65 5.28
N GLY A 448 -24.82 -5.74 6.57
CA GLY A 448 -25.61 -5.13 7.65
C GLY A 448 -26.96 -5.79 7.90
N ARG A 449 -27.14 -7.03 7.46
CA ARG A 449 -28.38 -7.79 7.53
C ARG A 449 -28.07 -9.24 7.88
N LYS A 450 -28.96 -9.91 8.62
CA LYS A 450 -28.79 -11.31 9.00
C LYS A 450 -29.17 -12.24 7.83
N LEU A 451 -28.25 -13.13 7.47
CA LEU A 451 -28.46 -14.20 6.52
C LEU A 451 -29.38 -15.28 7.09
N ASP A 452 -30.32 -15.76 6.28
CA ASP A 452 -31.04 -17.02 6.55
C ASP A 452 -30.12 -18.18 6.12
N VAL A 453 -29.43 -18.77 7.09
CA VAL A 453 -28.35 -19.74 6.82
C VAL A 453 -28.91 -21.01 6.19
N GLU A 454 -30.01 -21.56 6.72
CA GLU A 454 -30.60 -22.81 6.22
C GLU A 454 -31.11 -22.64 4.79
N HIS A 455 -31.85 -21.56 4.53
CA HIS A 455 -32.32 -21.23 3.19
C HIS A 455 -31.16 -21.04 2.21
N TYR A 456 -30.14 -20.31 2.63
CA TYR A 456 -29.00 -20.01 1.78
C TYR A 456 -28.20 -21.26 1.42
N LEU A 457 -27.89 -22.12 2.39
CA LEU A 457 -27.16 -23.38 2.17
C LEU A 457 -27.88 -24.27 1.17
N LYS A 458 -29.20 -24.46 1.35
CA LYS A 458 -30.02 -25.28 0.44
C LYS A 458 -30.01 -24.75 -0.99
N ARG A 459 -29.99 -23.43 -1.17
CA ARG A 459 -29.97 -22.80 -2.50
C ARG A 459 -28.64 -23.03 -3.22
N VAL A 460 -27.52 -22.93 -2.49
CA VAL A 460 -26.17 -23.03 -3.10
C VAL A 460 -25.64 -24.45 -3.25
N GLU A 461 -26.24 -25.41 -2.55
CA GLU A 461 -25.76 -26.80 -2.48
C GLU A 461 -25.54 -27.43 -3.86
N GLU A 462 -26.42 -27.16 -4.81
CA GLU A 462 -26.41 -27.79 -6.14
C GLU A 462 -25.80 -26.91 -7.24
N ASN A 463 -25.36 -25.69 -6.92
CA ASN A 463 -24.82 -24.77 -7.92
C ASN A 463 -23.56 -24.05 -7.47
N LEU A 464 -22.97 -24.36 -6.32
CA LEU A 464 -21.72 -23.76 -5.86
C LEU A 464 -20.59 -24.03 -6.85
N ALA A 465 -20.02 -22.97 -7.43
CA ALA A 465 -18.83 -23.04 -8.27
C ALA A 465 -17.57 -23.04 -7.41
N GLY A 466 -17.55 -22.18 -6.39
CA GLY A 466 -16.43 -22.08 -5.48
C GLY A 466 -16.54 -20.90 -4.52
N ILE A 467 -15.57 -20.82 -3.62
CA ILE A 467 -15.42 -19.77 -2.62
C ILE A 467 -14.00 -19.23 -2.63
N ILE A 468 -13.88 -17.90 -2.53
CA ILE A 468 -12.64 -17.18 -2.31
C ILE A 468 -12.71 -16.61 -0.89
N ILE A 469 -11.72 -16.91 -0.06
CA ILE A 469 -11.60 -16.40 1.31
C ILE A 469 -10.29 -15.65 1.40
N ALA A 470 -10.35 -14.38 1.79
CA ALA A 470 -9.19 -13.52 1.96
C ALA A 470 -8.93 -13.34 3.46
N GLY A 471 -7.73 -13.73 3.88
CA GLY A 471 -7.23 -13.70 5.24
C GLY A 471 -8.01 -14.61 6.17
N GLU A 472 -8.21 -14.14 7.40
CA GLU A 472 -9.05 -14.73 8.43
C GLU A 472 -10.51 -14.28 8.28
N TYR A 473 -11.05 -14.40 7.06
CA TYR A 473 -12.40 -13.95 6.69
C TYR A 473 -12.58 -12.41 6.75
N GLU A 474 -11.56 -11.63 6.46
CA GLU A 474 -11.72 -10.17 6.25
C GLU A 474 -12.46 -9.84 4.95
N GLY A 475 -12.35 -10.70 3.96
CA GLY A 475 -13.08 -10.62 2.70
C GLY A 475 -13.38 -11.98 2.11
N GLY A 476 -14.39 -12.06 1.26
CA GLY A 476 -14.72 -13.30 0.58
C GLY A 476 -15.72 -13.13 -0.55
N ALA A 477 -15.69 -14.08 -1.47
CA ALA A 477 -16.64 -14.17 -2.57
C ALA A 477 -17.17 -15.60 -2.70
N ILE A 478 -18.49 -15.73 -2.86
CA ILE A 478 -19.17 -17.00 -3.15
C ILE A 478 -19.71 -16.90 -4.56
N LEU A 479 -19.37 -17.88 -5.38
CA LEU A 479 -19.73 -17.93 -6.79
C LEU A 479 -20.49 -19.20 -7.11
N THR A 480 -21.45 -19.09 -8.02
CA THR A 480 -22.36 -20.17 -8.42
C THR A 480 -22.45 -20.31 -9.93
N TRP A 481 -22.82 -21.49 -10.39
CA TRP A 481 -23.20 -21.81 -11.76
C TRP A 481 -24.73 -21.82 -11.87
N GLU A 482 -25.31 -20.65 -12.17
CA GLU A 482 -26.76 -20.49 -12.20
C GLU A 482 -27.36 -20.93 -13.54
N ARG A 483 -28.58 -21.48 -13.48
CA ARG A 483 -29.35 -21.86 -14.68
C ARG A 483 -30.26 -20.69 -15.08
N PRO A 484 -30.34 -20.34 -16.37
CA PRO A 484 -31.35 -19.41 -16.86
C PRO A 484 -32.75 -19.93 -16.54
N PHE A 485 -33.62 -19.06 -16.04
CA PHE A 485 -34.98 -19.43 -15.63
C PHE A 485 -35.93 -19.62 -16.83
N ASP A 486 -35.53 -19.14 -18.01
CA ASP A 486 -36.28 -19.24 -19.26
C ASP A 486 -35.88 -20.46 -20.12
N ALA A 487 -34.95 -21.30 -19.65
CA ALA A 487 -34.60 -22.55 -20.33
C ALA A 487 -35.71 -23.59 -20.13
N ASP A 488 -36.20 -24.19 -21.22
CA ASP A 488 -37.34 -25.12 -21.22
C ASP A 488 -37.27 -26.14 -20.07
N ALA A 489 -38.41 -26.35 -19.41
CA ALA A 489 -38.63 -27.26 -18.29
C ALA A 489 -38.49 -28.76 -18.65
N THR A 490 -37.73 -29.10 -19.69
CA THR A 490 -37.51 -30.47 -20.19
C THR A 490 -36.46 -31.24 -19.41
N GLY A 491 -35.86 -30.65 -18.37
CA GLY A 491 -35.04 -31.37 -17.39
C GLY A 491 -33.61 -31.69 -17.84
N ASP A 492 -33.29 -31.57 -19.13
CA ASP A 492 -31.92 -31.69 -19.64
C ASP A 492 -31.18 -30.36 -19.45
N ILE A 493 -30.17 -30.40 -18.58
CA ILE A 493 -29.32 -29.26 -18.25
C ILE A 493 -28.30 -29.12 -19.37
N ASP A 494 -28.48 -28.16 -20.28
CA ASP A 494 -27.42 -27.79 -21.21
C ASP A 494 -26.27 -27.11 -20.41
N PRO A 495 -25.10 -27.76 -20.24
CA PRO A 495 -24.02 -27.21 -19.44
C PRO A 495 -23.43 -25.94 -20.08
N SER A 496 -23.63 -25.76 -21.38
CA SER A 496 -23.14 -24.59 -22.13
C SER A 496 -23.91 -23.30 -21.80
N ARG A 497 -25.11 -23.43 -21.22
CA ARG A 497 -25.96 -22.30 -20.82
C ARG A 497 -25.83 -21.92 -19.34
N LEU A 498 -24.95 -22.58 -18.58
CA LEU A 498 -24.71 -22.20 -17.19
C LEU A 498 -24.02 -20.83 -17.11
N VAL A 499 -24.53 -20.00 -16.21
CA VAL A 499 -24.08 -18.64 -16.02
C VAL A 499 -23.17 -18.57 -14.78
N PRO A 500 -21.91 -18.15 -14.93
CA PRO A 500 -21.05 -17.86 -13.79
C PRO A 500 -21.56 -16.61 -13.08
N TYR A 501 -21.99 -16.77 -11.82
CA TYR A 501 -22.64 -15.74 -11.04
C TYR A 501 -21.91 -15.48 -9.72
N LEU A 502 -21.61 -14.22 -9.43
CA LEU A 502 -21.10 -13.79 -8.13
C LEU A 502 -22.29 -13.48 -7.21
N ASP A 503 -22.51 -14.38 -6.26
CA ASP A 503 -23.69 -14.38 -5.40
C ASP A 503 -23.52 -13.58 -4.11
N LYS A 504 -22.34 -13.70 -3.48
CA LYS A 504 -21.93 -12.87 -2.34
C LYS A 504 -20.55 -12.33 -2.59
N PHE A 505 -20.42 -11.02 -2.47
CA PHE A 505 -19.15 -10.33 -2.36
C PHE A 505 -19.15 -9.58 -1.04
N ALA A 506 -18.38 -10.07 -0.07
CA ALA A 506 -18.41 -9.58 1.30
C ALA A 506 -17.03 -9.11 1.74
N VAL A 507 -16.97 -7.93 2.36
CA VAL A 507 -15.75 -7.41 2.99
C VAL A 507 -16.16 -6.77 4.30
N LEU A 508 -15.47 -7.13 5.39
CA LEU A 508 -15.74 -6.56 6.71
C LEU A 508 -15.69 -5.03 6.65
N ARG A 509 -16.63 -4.36 7.33
CA ARG A 509 -16.75 -2.89 7.30
C ARG A 509 -15.47 -2.20 7.75
N LYS A 510 -14.75 -2.79 8.70
CA LYS A 510 -13.43 -2.32 9.18
C LYS A 510 -12.33 -2.40 8.11
N SER A 511 -12.47 -3.34 7.16
CA SER A 511 -11.52 -3.62 6.08
C SER A 511 -11.94 -3.00 4.74
N GLN A 512 -13.11 -2.34 4.67
CA GLN A 512 -13.57 -1.68 3.45
C GLN A 512 -12.82 -0.36 3.21
N GLY A 513 -12.09 -0.28 2.10
CA GLY A 513 -11.37 0.92 1.67
C GLY A 513 -9.94 1.03 2.20
N ALA A 514 -9.56 0.24 3.21
CA ALA A 514 -8.19 0.07 3.67
C ALA A 514 -7.64 -1.29 3.19
N GLY A 515 -6.33 -1.40 2.95
CA GLY A 515 -5.68 -2.70 2.73
C GLY A 515 -5.91 -3.40 1.38
N GLY A 516 -6.80 -2.88 0.51
CA GLY A 516 -7.01 -3.44 -0.83
C GLY A 516 -7.75 -4.79 -0.86
N VAL A 517 -8.37 -5.22 0.25
CA VAL A 517 -9.04 -6.53 0.37
C VAL A 517 -10.06 -6.78 -0.74
N ALA A 518 -10.91 -5.79 -1.03
CA ALA A 518 -11.89 -5.90 -2.12
C ALA A 518 -11.21 -6.08 -3.49
N ASP A 519 -10.13 -5.36 -3.75
CA ASP A 519 -9.38 -5.48 -5.00
C ASP A 519 -8.66 -6.84 -5.09
N ILE A 520 -8.15 -7.38 -3.98
CA ILE A 520 -7.55 -8.72 -3.90
C ILE A 520 -8.60 -9.79 -4.28
N VAL A 521 -9.75 -9.81 -3.58
CA VAL A 521 -10.82 -10.79 -3.85
C VAL A 521 -11.33 -10.67 -5.29
N PHE A 522 -11.52 -9.46 -5.79
CA PHE A 522 -12.00 -9.24 -7.16
C PHE A 522 -10.97 -9.65 -8.21
N ASN A 523 -9.69 -9.33 -8.01
CA ASN A 523 -8.63 -9.76 -8.92
C ASN A 523 -8.53 -11.28 -8.96
N THR A 524 -8.56 -11.94 -7.80
CA THR A 524 -8.57 -13.41 -7.74
C THR A 524 -9.78 -13.98 -8.49
N MET A 525 -10.97 -13.41 -8.28
CA MET A 525 -12.17 -13.85 -8.98
C MET A 525 -12.06 -13.74 -10.51
N VAL A 526 -11.63 -12.59 -11.02
CA VAL A 526 -11.66 -12.33 -12.47
C VAL A 526 -10.41 -12.86 -13.20
N ARG A 527 -9.26 -12.98 -12.52
CA ARG A 527 -8.03 -13.51 -13.14
C ARG A 527 -7.89 -15.01 -12.97
N ASP A 528 -8.09 -15.50 -11.75
CA ASP A 528 -7.71 -16.87 -11.38
C ASP A 528 -8.91 -17.83 -11.50
N CYS A 529 -10.12 -17.38 -11.15
CA CYS A 529 -11.31 -18.24 -11.15
C CYS A 529 -12.13 -18.15 -12.45
N PHE A 530 -12.49 -16.94 -12.90
CA PHE A 530 -13.36 -16.68 -14.06
C PHE A 530 -12.73 -15.70 -15.08
N PRO A 531 -11.62 -16.06 -15.75
CA PRO A 531 -10.97 -15.21 -16.76
C PRO A 531 -11.86 -14.88 -17.96
N TYR A 532 -12.86 -15.71 -18.26
CA TYR A 532 -13.79 -15.50 -19.38
C TYR A 532 -15.03 -14.67 -19.00
N GLY A 533 -15.13 -14.26 -17.74
CA GLY A 533 -16.17 -13.38 -17.26
C GLY A 533 -17.15 -14.01 -16.27
N VAL A 534 -17.71 -13.15 -15.44
CA VAL A 534 -18.71 -13.45 -14.40
C VAL A 534 -19.73 -12.31 -14.39
N CYS A 535 -20.98 -12.60 -14.01
CA CYS A 535 -22.00 -11.57 -13.77
C CYS A 535 -22.45 -11.52 -12.32
N TRP A 536 -23.01 -10.37 -11.94
CA TRP A 536 -23.64 -10.19 -10.63
C TRP A 536 -24.73 -9.13 -10.72
N ARG A 537 -25.55 -9.07 -9.67
CA ARG A 537 -26.49 -7.97 -9.47
C ARG A 537 -26.17 -7.20 -8.20
N SER A 538 -26.55 -5.94 -8.20
CA SER A 538 -26.46 -5.05 -7.05
C SER A 538 -27.69 -4.14 -7.00
N ARG A 539 -28.14 -3.76 -5.80
CA ARG A 539 -29.26 -2.82 -5.66
C ARG A 539 -28.90 -1.49 -6.30
N LYS A 540 -29.84 -0.79 -6.96
CA LYS A 540 -29.52 0.45 -7.71
C LYS A 540 -28.96 1.56 -6.82
N ASP A 541 -29.35 1.59 -5.55
CA ASP A 541 -28.94 2.53 -4.52
C ASP A 541 -27.69 2.11 -3.74
N ASN A 542 -27.09 0.96 -4.05
CA ASN A 542 -25.88 0.51 -3.39
C ASN A 542 -24.71 1.48 -3.64
N PRO A 543 -24.10 2.08 -2.60
CA PRO A 543 -22.98 3.01 -2.77
C PRO A 543 -21.75 2.38 -3.44
N VAL A 544 -21.62 1.05 -3.41
CA VAL A 544 -20.54 0.30 -4.07
C VAL A 544 -20.70 0.28 -5.59
N ASN A 545 -21.86 0.62 -6.15
CA ASN A 545 -22.08 0.59 -7.61
C ASN A 545 -21.07 1.44 -8.39
N LYS A 546 -20.59 2.56 -7.83
CA LYS A 546 -19.52 3.34 -8.45
C LYS A 546 -18.24 2.50 -8.65
N TRP A 547 -17.87 1.73 -7.63
CA TRP A 547 -16.71 0.83 -7.66
C TRP A 547 -16.92 -0.32 -8.65
N TYR A 548 -18.14 -0.87 -8.75
CA TYR A 548 -18.50 -1.88 -9.75
C TYR A 548 -18.45 -1.33 -11.19
N HIS A 549 -19.00 -0.15 -11.44
CA HIS A 549 -18.96 0.49 -12.77
C HIS A 549 -17.53 0.74 -13.27
N GLU A 550 -16.58 0.99 -12.36
CA GLU A 550 -15.17 1.14 -12.70
C GLU A 550 -14.50 -0.17 -13.13
N ARG A 551 -15.04 -1.31 -12.67
CA ARG A 551 -14.43 -2.66 -12.81
C ARG A 551 -15.17 -3.61 -13.75
N SER A 552 -16.42 -3.33 -14.04
CA SER A 552 -17.22 -4.10 -14.99
C SER A 552 -16.87 -3.74 -16.44
N ALA A 553 -16.95 -4.74 -17.33
CA ALA A 553 -16.97 -4.53 -18.77
C ALA A 553 -18.25 -3.79 -19.20
N GLY A 554 -19.37 -4.06 -18.53
CA GLY A 554 -20.61 -3.33 -18.73
C GLY A 554 -21.61 -3.49 -17.58
N SER A 555 -22.69 -2.72 -17.66
CA SER A 555 -23.76 -2.71 -16.65
C SER A 555 -25.11 -2.42 -17.28
N LEU A 556 -26.18 -3.03 -16.76
CA LEU A 556 -27.57 -2.83 -17.17
C LEU A 556 -28.44 -2.58 -15.95
N LYS A 557 -29.24 -1.50 -15.97
CA LYS A 557 -30.31 -1.32 -14.99
C LYS A 557 -31.50 -2.16 -15.42
N ILE A 558 -31.84 -3.18 -14.63
CA ILE A 558 -32.96 -4.07 -14.90
C ILE A 558 -34.26 -3.27 -14.80
N ARG A 559 -35.14 -3.42 -15.79
CA ARG A 559 -36.46 -2.76 -15.82
C ARG A 559 -37.39 -3.40 -14.80
N ASP A 560 -38.23 -2.56 -14.19
CA ASP A 560 -39.28 -2.96 -13.24
C ASP A 560 -38.79 -3.66 -11.96
N MET A 561 -37.50 -3.51 -11.64
CA MET A 561 -36.89 -4.00 -10.40
C MET A 561 -35.84 -3.01 -9.88
N ASN A 562 -35.51 -3.04 -8.59
CA ASN A 562 -34.44 -2.28 -7.95
C ASN A 562 -33.08 -2.99 -8.05
N TRP A 563 -32.78 -3.55 -9.22
CA TRP A 563 -31.52 -4.26 -9.48
C TRP A 563 -30.77 -3.67 -10.68
N ALA A 564 -29.45 -3.65 -10.59
CA ALA A 564 -28.53 -3.40 -11.68
C ALA A 564 -27.64 -4.63 -11.86
N MET A 565 -27.58 -5.14 -13.09
CA MET A 565 -26.68 -6.21 -13.51
C MET A 565 -25.33 -5.62 -13.92
N PHE A 566 -24.26 -6.31 -13.58
CA PHE A 566 -22.89 -6.00 -13.98
C PHE A 566 -22.21 -7.27 -14.46
N TRP A 567 -21.23 -7.14 -15.35
CA TRP A 567 -20.46 -8.29 -15.84
C TRP A 567 -19.02 -7.91 -16.19
N THR A 568 -18.14 -8.91 -16.21
CA THR A 568 -16.77 -8.80 -16.73
C THR A 568 -16.57 -9.49 -18.07
N THR A 569 -17.55 -10.26 -18.54
CA THR A 569 -17.53 -10.98 -19.82
C THR A 569 -17.30 -10.01 -21.00
N PRO A 570 -16.19 -10.16 -21.75
CA PRO A 570 -15.93 -9.35 -22.93
C PRO A 570 -17.05 -9.52 -23.97
N ASP A 571 -17.41 -8.42 -24.64
CA ASP A 571 -18.34 -8.41 -25.78
C ASP A 571 -19.70 -9.09 -25.55
N LEU A 572 -20.12 -9.24 -24.29
CA LEU A 572 -21.40 -9.88 -23.92
C LEU A 572 -22.59 -9.23 -24.63
N ALA A 573 -22.54 -7.92 -24.89
CA ALA A 573 -23.61 -7.20 -25.59
C ALA A 573 -23.80 -7.61 -27.05
N LEU A 574 -22.83 -8.31 -27.65
CA LEU A 574 -22.91 -8.84 -29.01
C LEU A 574 -23.52 -10.25 -29.05
N ASP A 575 -23.54 -10.96 -27.91
CA ASP A 575 -24.12 -12.29 -27.76
C ASP A 575 -25.51 -12.19 -27.12
N GLU A 576 -26.55 -12.10 -27.96
CA GLU A 576 -27.93 -11.94 -27.49
C GLU A 576 -28.39 -13.06 -26.56
N GLN A 577 -27.97 -14.31 -26.82
CA GLN A 577 -28.43 -15.47 -26.05
C GLN A 577 -27.79 -15.46 -24.65
N LYS A 578 -26.46 -15.29 -24.59
CA LYS A 578 -25.74 -15.23 -23.30
C LYS A 578 -26.14 -14.01 -22.48
N PHE A 579 -26.43 -12.89 -23.14
CA PHE A 579 -26.95 -11.70 -22.48
C PHE A 579 -28.32 -11.94 -21.84
N ARG A 580 -29.25 -12.59 -22.55
CA ARG A 580 -30.56 -12.96 -22.00
C ARG A 580 -30.43 -13.95 -20.84
N ASP A 581 -29.53 -14.92 -20.95
CA ASP A 581 -29.25 -15.89 -19.89
C ASP A 581 -28.75 -15.19 -18.61
N TYR A 582 -27.86 -14.20 -18.74
CA TYR A 582 -27.38 -13.39 -17.62
C TYR A 582 -28.49 -12.54 -16.99
N GLU A 583 -29.32 -11.89 -17.82
CA GLU A 583 -30.46 -11.10 -17.34
C GLU A 583 -31.47 -11.98 -16.60
N SER A 584 -31.79 -13.15 -17.16
CA SER A 584 -32.71 -14.14 -16.60
C SER A 584 -32.26 -14.58 -15.20
N VAL A 585 -30.98 -14.94 -15.05
CA VAL A 585 -30.38 -15.27 -13.74
C VAL A 585 -30.48 -14.10 -12.75
N CYS A 586 -30.09 -12.89 -13.18
CA CYS A 586 -30.12 -11.73 -12.29
C CYS A 586 -31.54 -11.36 -11.82
N ARG A 587 -32.56 -11.65 -12.63
CA ARG A 587 -33.97 -11.49 -12.26
C ARG A 587 -34.46 -12.58 -11.32
N GLY A 588 -34.14 -13.84 -11.60
CA GLY A 588 -34.73 -14.99 -10.92
C GLY A 588 -34.07 -15.41 -9.60
N VAL A 589 -32.81 -15.03 -9.33
CA VAL A 589 -32.16 -15.40 -8.05
C VAL A 589 -32.93 -14.84 -6.86
N GLU A 590 -33.24 -15.67 -5.87
CA GLU A 590 -34.02 -15.27 -4.70
C GLU A 590 -33.15 -14.65 -3.58
N PRO A 591 -33.63 -13.60 -2.89
CA PRO A 591 -32.96 -13.07 -1.70
C PRO A 591 -32.92 -14.10 -0.54
N SER A 592 -31.82 -14.16 0.21
CA SER A 592 -31.64 -15.13 1.31
C SER A 592 -31.52 -14.46 2.70
N TRP A 593 -32.28 -13.40 2.96
CA TRP A 593 -32.21 -12.64 4.22
C TRP A 593 -33.25 -13.11 5.25
N ALA A 594 -32.84 -13.24 6.51
CA ALA A 594 -33.68 -13.78 7.59
C ALA A 594 -34.89 -12.89 7.95
N ASP A 595 -34.85 -11.60 7.61
CA ASP A 595 -35.92 -10.65 7.93
C ASP A 595 -37.16 -10.80 7.03
N LYS A 596 -37.12 -11.65 5.98
CA LYS A 596 -38.19 -11.87 4.97
C LYS A 596 -38.81 -10.58 4.41
N LYS A 597 -38.19 -9.42 4.67
CA LYS A 597 -38.57 -8.14 4.13
C LYS A 597 -38.13 -8.13 2.68
N HIS A 598 -39.06 -8.43 1.79
CA HIS A 598 -39.02 -7.91 0.43
C HIS A 598 -39.06 -6.38 0.56
N VAL A 599 -37.88 -5.77 0.73
CA VAL A 599 -37.74 -4.34 0.48
C VAL A 599 -38.16 -4.19 -0.97
N VAL A 600 -39.33 -3.59 -1.18
CA VAL A 600 -40.09 -3.52 -2.44
C VAL A 600 -39.14 -3.65 -3.64
N ASP A 601 -39.18 -4.84 -4.24
CA ASP A 601 -38.21 -5.32 -5.22
C ASP A 601 -38.30 -4.58 -6.55
#